data_AF-A0A961A2B8-F1
#
_entry.id   AF-A0A961A2B8-F1
#
_cell.length_a   1.000
_cell.length_b   1.000
_cell.length_c   1.000
_cell.angle_alpha   90.00
_cell.angle_beta   90.00
_cell.angle_gamma   90.00
#
_symmetry.space_group_name_H-M   'P 1'
#
loop_
_entity.id
_entity.type
_entity.pdbx_description
1 polymer ?
#
loop_
_entity_poly.entity_id
_entity_poly.type
_entity_poly.pdbx_seq_one_letter_code
_entity_poly.pdbx_strand_id
1 'polypeptide(L)'
;MKSLFNKLGLLVFFLLILSPMPLLAQANGEQPISQPLLIMFGLAAIALLPFVIIMVSAFVKIAVVLGLIRSALGTQQIPPNQVITGLAMILTIYIMAPVASETYQAVESTVKTESNQGIISQATFTLLEEAFEKGREPLRNFLHKHGHPRTRELFYNMAIRLQKPEDRG
;
A
#
# COMPACT_ATOMS: atom_id res chain seq x y z
N MET A 1 -23.07 51.03 15.74
CA MET A 1 -23.75 49.95 14.97
C MET A 1 -22.82 48.93 14.30
N LYS A 2 -21.49 49.12 14.20
CA LYS A 2 -20.57 48.14 13.57
C LYS A 2 -20.26 46.87 14.40
N SER A 3 -20.49 46.89 15.72
CA SER A 3 -20.22 45.77 16.64
C SER A 3 -21.27 44.63 16.57
N LEU A 4 -22.53 44.96 16.25
CA LEU A 4 -23.60 43.96 16.06
C LEU A 4 -23.44 43.16 14.76
N PHE A 5 -22.89 43.79 13.71
CA PHE A 5 -22.67 43.14 12.42
C PHE A 5 -21.52 42.12 12.46
N ASN A 6 -20.46 42.40 13.23
CA ASN A 6 -19.35 41.46 13.40
C ASN A 6 -19.72 40.26 14.28
N LYS A 7 -20.57 40.46 15.31
CA LYS A 7 -21.10 39.35 16.14
C LYS A 7 -22.10 38.49 15.36
N LEU A 8 -22.92 39.08 14.49
CA LEU A 8 -23.84 38.33 13.62
C LEU A 8 -23.09 37.56 12.53
N GLY A 9 -22.03 38.13 11.96
CA GLY A 9 -21.13 37.44 11.03
C GLY A 9 -20.40 36.26 11.67
N LEU A 10 -19.91 36.43 12.91
CA LEU A 10 -19.25 35.35 13.66
C LEU A 10 -20.25 34.24 14.06
N LEU A 11 -21.51 34.57 14.37
CA LEU A 11 -22.55 33.60 14.70
C LEU A 11 -23.01 32.83 13.45
N VAL A 12 -23.15 33.49 12.29
CA VAL A 12 -23.45 32.83 11.01
C VAL A 12 -22.29 31.93 10.57
N PHE A 13 -21.04 32.37 10.77
CA PHE A 13 -19.86 31.55 10.55
C PHE A 13 -19.79 30.34 11.50
N PHE A 14 -20.14 30.53 12.77
CA PHE A 14 -20.20 29.46 13.77
C PHE A 14 -21.36 28.47 13.50
N LEU A 15 -22.49 28.94 12.97
CA LEU A 15 -23.66 28.13 12.62
C LEU A 15 -23.44 27.34 11.32
N LEU A 16 -22.64 27.85 10.39
CA LEU A 16 -22.20 27.11 9.20
C LEU A 16 -21.26 25.94 9.54
N ILE A 17 -20.37 26.12 10.51
CA ILE A 17 -19.42 25.07 10.96
C ILE A 17 -20.15 23.99 11.79
N LEU A 18 -21.25 24.34 12.47
CA LEU A 18 -21.99 23.42 13.35
C LEU A 18 -23.27 22.82 12.72
N SER A 19 -23.60 23.17 11.47
CA SER A 19 -24.76 22.57 10.79
C SER A 19 -24.47 21.13 10.35
N PRO A 20 -25.37 20.16 10.63
CA PRO A 20 -25.25 18.82 10.06
C PRO A 20 -25.79 18.85 8.63
N MET A 21 -25.01 19.40 7.70
CA MET A 21 -25.30 19.23 6.28
C MET A 21 -24.50 18.06 5.70
N PRO A 22 -25.01 16.83 5.89
CA PRO A 22 -24.98 15.82 4.84
C PRO A 22 -26.40 15.33 4.44
N LEU A 23 -27.49 15.93 4.95
CA LEU A 23 -28.82 15.34 4.79
C LEU A 23 -29.52 15.63 3.45
N LEU A 24 -29.15 16.69 2.71
CA LEU A 24 -29.72 16.95 1.38
C LEU A 24 -28.96 16.29 0.22
N ALA A 25 -27.79 15.69 0.47
CA ALA A 25 -27.11 14.84 -0.51
C ALA A 25 -27.70 13.42 -0.56
N GLN A 26 -28.58 13.06 0.39
CA GLN A 26 -29.16 11.73 0.48
C GLN A 26 -30.37 11.52 -0.45
N ALA A 27 -30.75 12.54 -1.23
CA ALA A 27 -31.86 12.46 -2.20
C ALA A 27 -31.46 11.88 -3.56
N ASN A 28 -30.15 11.78 -3.86
CA ASN A 28 -29.63 11.00 -4.99
C ASN A 28 -28.75 9.90 -4.41
N GLY A 29 -29.03 8.64 -4.71
CA GLY A 29 -28.43 7.44 -4.11
C GLY A 29 -26.93 7.22 -4.35
N GLU A 30 -26.18 8.27 -4.65
CA GLU A 30 -24.73 8.28 -4.64
C GLU A 30 -24.30 9.01 -3.37
N GLN A 31 -24.01 8.24 -2.30
CA GLN A 31 -23.29 8.85 -1.17
C GLN A 31 -21.89 9.19 -1.67
N PRO A 32 -21.51 10.48 -1.81
CA PRO A 32 -20.11 10.80 -2.03
C PRO A 32 -19.37 10.26 -0.82
N ILE A 33 -18.39 9.38 -1.06
CA ILE A 33 -17.48 8.90 -0.01
C ILE A 33 -17.01 10.13 0.74
N SER A 34 -17.37 10.22 2.02
CA SER A 34 -17.06 11.40 2.80
C SER A 34 -15.54 11.57 2.83
N GLN A 35 -15.04 12.79 2.55
CA GLN A 35 -13.60 13.07 2.49
C GLN A 35 -12.82 12.53 3.71
N PRO A 36 -13.36 12.57 4.96
CA PRO A 36 -12.70 11.96 6.11
C PRO A 36 -12.52 10.43 5.98
N LEU A 37 -13.49 9.73 5.38
CA LEU A 37 -13.43 8.28 5.18
C LEU A 37 -12.35 7.89 4.16
N LEU A 38 -12.22 8.67 3.07
CA LEU A 38 -11.17 8.47 2.07
C LEU A 38 -9.77 8.60 2.70
N ILE A 39 -9.56 9.62 3.54
CA ILE A 39 -8.30 9.84 4.23
C ILE A 39 -8.02 8.69 5.23
N MET A 40 -9.04 8.21 5.95
CA MET A 40 -8.91 7.06 6.85
C MET A 40 -8.41 5.82 6.10
N PHE A 41 -9.02 5.49 4.95
CA PHE A 41 -8.59 4.36 4.14
C PHE A 41 -7.20 4.56 3.54
N GLY A 42 -6.86 5.77 3.09
CA GLY A 42 -5.52 6.09 2.58
C GLY A 42 -4.44 5.90 3.65
N LEU A 43 -4.68 6.38 4.87
CA LEU A 43 -3.77 6.18 6.01
C LEU A 43 -3.63 4.71 6.39
N ALA A 44 -4.74 3.97 6.41
CA ALA A 44 -4.71 2.53 6.67
C ALA A 44 -3.89 1.77 5.62
N ALA A 45 -4.05 2.11 4.33
CA ALA A 45 -3.28 1.51 3.25
C ALA A 45 -1.77 1.79 3.39
N ILE A 46 -1.38 3.04 3.67
CA ILE A 46 0.03 3.41 3.88
C ILE A 46 0.62 2.70 5.11
N ALA A 47 -0.16 2.55 6.19
CA ALA A 47 0.29 1.84 7.38
C ALA A 47 0.55 0.34 7.15
N LEU A 48 -0.22 -0.30 6.26
CA LEU A 48 -0.03 -1.71 5.88
C LEU A 48 1.07 -1.92 4.84
N LEU A 49 1.36 -0.91 4.02
CA LEU A 49 2.35 -0.98 2.96
C LEU A 49 3.73 -1.54 3.38
N PRO A 50 4.38 -1.09 4.47
CA PRO A 50 5.68 -1.62 4.87
C PRO A 50 5.62 -3.11 5.23
N PHE A 51 4.51 -3.58 5.82
CA PHE A 51 4.33 -4.98 6.14
C PHE A 51 4.25 -5.84 4.87
N VAL A 52 3.48 -5.40 3.88
CA VAL A 52 3.35 -6.10 2.60
C VAL A 52 4.71 -6.17 1.90
N ILE A 53 5.46 -5.05 1.84
CA ILE A 53 6.81 -5.00 1.25
C ILE A 53 7.72 -6.05 1.86
N ILE A 54 7.73 -6.15 3.19
CA ILE A 54 8.52 -7.16 3.90
C ILE A 54 8.09 -8.58 3.49
N MET A 55 6.78 -8.84 3.39
CA MET A 55 6.22 -10.16 3.07
C MET A 55 6.51 -10.61 1.63
N VAL A 56 6.47 -9.70 0.66
CA VAL A 56 6.79 -10.01 -0.75
C VAL A 56 8.29 -10.05 -1.03
N SER A 57 9.11 -9.67 -0.05
CA SER A 57 10.57 -9.61 -0.18
C SER A 57 11.29 -10.91 0.23
N ALA A 58 12.62 -10.90 0.14
CA ALA A 58 13.47 -11.98 0.64
C ALA A 58 13.59 -12.00 2.18
N PHE A 59 13.10 -10.97 2.88
CA PHE A 59 13.28 -10.80 4.32
C PHE A 59 12.85 -12.02 5.12
N VAL A 60 11.65 -12.54 4.87
CA VAL A 60 11.09 -13.65 5.65
C VAL A 60 11.99 -14.88 5.58
N LYS A 61 12.49 -15.24 4.40
CA LYS A 61 13.39 -16.40 4.23
C LYS A 61 14.71 -16.19 4.98
N ILE A 62 15.31 -15.00 4.87
CA ILE A 62 16.58 -14.69 5.52
C ILE A 62 16.41 -14.68 7.05
N ALA A 63 15.39 -14.01 7.57
CA ALA A 63 15.10 -13.94 8.99
C ALA A 63 14.85 -15.33 9.59
N VAL A 64 14.08 -16.18 8.90
CA VAL A 64 13.83 -17.57 9.34
C VAL A 64 15.12 -18.37 9.35
N VAL A 65 15.92 -18.35 8.29
CA VAL A 65 17.18 -19.11 8.22
C VAL A 65 18.15 -18.67 9.31
N LEU A 66 18.35 -17.36 9.50
CA LEU A 66 19.20 -16.85 10.58
C LEU A 66 18.66 -17.21 11.97
N GLY A 67 17.33 -17.20 12.14
CA GLY A 67 16.67 -17.66 13.37
C GLY A 67 16.89 -19.15 13.65
N LEU A 68 16.84 -20.00 12.62
CA LEU A 68 17.13 -21.42 12.73
C LEU A 68 18.60 -21.67 13.10
N ILE A 69 19.54 -20.90 12.51
CA ILE A 69 20.96 -20.98 12.87
C ILE A 69 21.16 -20.62 14.34
N ARG A 70 20.51 -19.56 14.84
CA ARG A 70 20.56 -19.22 16.27
C ARG A 70 20.11 -20.39 17.14
N SER A 71 18.99 -21.02 16.81
CA SER A 71 18.51 -22.18 17.56
C SER A 71 19.48 -23.37 17.49
N ALA A 72 20.15 -23.57 16.36
CA ALA A 72 21.13 -24.65 16.18
C ALA A 72 22.42 -24.44 16.97
N LEU A 73 22.79 -23.21 17.32
CA LEU A 73 23.99 -22.91 18.14
C LEU A 73 23.84 -23.33 19.61
N GLY A 74 22.66 -23.79 20.05
CA GLY A 74 22.44 -24.29 21.42
C GLY A 74 22.51 -23.22 22.51
N THR A 75 22.83 -21.97 22.17
CA THR A 75 22.88 -20.83 23.08
C THR A 75 21.69 -19.90 22.79
N GLN A 76 20.81 -19.71 23.78
CA GLN A 76 19.52 -19.03 23.54
C GLN A 76 19.63 -17.50 23.45
N GLN A 77 20.71 -16.92 23.97
CA GLN A 77 20.86 -15.46 24.12
C GLN A 77 21.86 -14.81 23.16
N ILE A 78 22.68 -15.60 22.46
CA ILE A 78 23.67 -15.08 21.51
C ILE A 78 23.35 -15.68 20.13
N PRO A 79 23.03 -14.88 19.10
CA PRO A 79 22.86 -13.43 19.04
C PRO A 79 21.42 -12.95 19.37
N PRO A 80 21.23 -11.69 19.83
CA PRO A 80 19.92 -11.15 20.16
C PRO A 80 19.04 -10.97 18.91
N ASN A 81 17.72 -11.09 19.08
CA ASN A 81 16.75 -11.01 17.97
C ASN A 81 16.86 -9.69 17.18
N GLN A 82 17.19 -8.58 17.83
CA GLN A 82 17.39 -7.28 17.18
C GLN A 82 18.54 -7.33 16.16
N VAL A 83 19.63 -8.05 16.47
CA VAL A 83 20.78 -8.19 15.57
C VAL A 83 20.41 -9.08 14.37
N ILE A 84 19.69 -10.17 14.61
CA ILE A 84 19.22 -11.05 13.52
C ILE A 84 18.30 -10.30 12.57
N THR A 85 17.33 -9.55 13.10
CA THR A 85 16.43 -8.73 12.31
C THR A 85 17.19 -7.64 11.54
N GLY A 86 18.15 -6.96 12.18
CA GLY A 86 18.99 -5.95 11.52
C GLY A 86 19.81 -6.53 10.37
N LEU A 87 20.44 -7.69 10.57
CA LEU A 87 21.20 -8.39 9.54
C LEU A 87 20.28 -8.83 8.38
N ALA A 88 19.10 -9.35 8.71
CA ALA A 88 18.11 -9.73 7.70
C ALA A 88 17.66 -8.54 6.84
N MET A 89 17.45 -7.37 7.44
CA MET A 89 17.07 -6.15 6.71
C MET A 89 18.17 -5.71 5.74
N ILE A 90 19.43 -5.64 6.19
CA ILE A 90 20.57 -5.22 5.35
C ILE A 90 20.75 -6.18 4.17
N LEU A 91 20.72 -7.49 4.42
CA LEU A 91 20.83 -8.51 3.37
C LEU A 91 19.64 -8.46 2.40
N THR A 92 18.43 -8.17 2.90
CA THR A 92 17.25 -8.00 2.05
C THR A 92 17.42 -6.82 1.11
N ILE A 93 17.87 -5.67 1.61
CA ILE A 93 18.12 -4.47 0.78
C ILE A 93 19.16 -4.79 -0.28
N TYR A 94 20.25 -5.49 0.08
CA TYR A 94 21.28 -5.90 -0.86
C TYR A 94 20.73 -6.81 -1.98
N ILE A 95 19.94 -7.83 -1.63
CA ILE A 95 19.35 -8.77 -2.59
C ILE A 95 18.26 -8.10 -3.44
N MET A 96 17.54 -7.12 -2.88
CA MET A 96 16.45 -6.41 -3.55
C MET A 96 16.88 -5.21 -4.38
N ALA A 97 18.15 -4.80 -4.31
CA ALA A 97 18.68 -3.69 -5.11
C ALA A 97 18.30 -3.74 -6.61
N PRO A 98 18.41 -4.88 -7.35
CA PRO A 98 18.01 -4.93 -8.76
C PRO A 98 16.50 -4.74 -8.95
N VAL A 99 15.67 -5.35 -8.10
CA VAL A 99 14.20 -5.22 -8.18
C VAL A 99 13.77 -3.78 -7.93
N ALA A 100 14.39 -3.11 -6.95
CA ALA A 100 14.14 -1.70 -6.67
C ALA A 100 14.56 -0.80 -7.84
N SER A 101 15.71 -1.08 -8.47
CA SER A 101 16.18 -0.33 -9.64
C SER A 101 15.26 -0.49 -10.84
N GLU A 102 14.85 -1.72 -11.17
CA GLU A 102 13.90 -2.00 -12.25
C GLU A 102 12.54 -1.34 -12.01
N THR A 103 12.04 -1.40 -10.76
CA THR A 103 10.79 -0.74 -10.37
C THR A 103 10.88 0.77 -10.51
N TYR A 104 11.99 1.37 -10.06
CA TYR A 104 12.22 2.80 -10.17
C TYR A 104 12.22 3.25 -11.65
N GLN A 105 12.94 2.53 -12.52
CA GLN A 105 12.98 2.84 -13.96
C GLN A 105 11.61 2.69 -14.63
N ALA A 106 10.84 1.66 -14.28
CA ALA A 106 9.51 1.43 -14.82
C ALA A 106 8.55 2.58 -14.46
N VAL A 107 8.59 3.06 -13.21
CA VAL A 107 7.73 4.14 -12.71
C VAL A 107 8.19 5.52 -13.18
N GLU A 108 9.51 5.77 -13.26
CA GLU A 108 10.08 7.04 -13.71
C GLU A 108 9.59 7.44 -15.11
N SER A 109 9.43 6.47 -16.01
CA SER A 109 8.88 6.69 -17.35
C SER A 109 7.44 7.24 -17.37
N THR A 110 6.68 7.00 -16.29
CA THR A 110 5.26 7.38 -16.18
C THR A 110 5.11 8.70 -15.43
N VAL A 111 5.94 8.94 -14.40
CA VAL A 111 5.86 10.14 -13.56
C VAL A 111 6.33 11.41 -14.28
N LYS A 112 7.25 11.30 -15.26
CA LYS A 112 7.77 12.46 -16.00
C LYS A 112 6.73 13.13 -16.92
N THR A 113 5.65 12.45 -17.27
CA THR A 113 4.67 12.95 -18.25
C THR A 113 3.67 13.95 -17.63
N GLU A 114 3.46 13.93 -16.31
CA GLU A 114 2.27 14.56 -15.68
C GLU A 114 2.62 15.34 -14.40
N SER A 115 3.80 15.98 -14.34
CA SER A 115 4.31 16.68 -13.14
C SER A 115 3.67 18.06 -12.85
N ASN A 116 2.47 18.36 -13.34
CA ASN A 116 1.88 19.71 -13.19
C ASN A 116 0.43 19.79 -12.70
N GLN A 117 -0.10 18.74 -12.06
CA GLN A 117 -1.42 18.82 -11.42
C GLN A 117 -1.38 18.25 -9.99
N GLY A 118 -2.06 18.95 -9.09
CA GLY A 118 -1.92 18.80 -7.63
C GLY A 118 -2.14 17.39 -7.09
N ILE A 119 -1.56 17.15 -5.91
CA ILE A 119 -1.43 15.88 -5.16
C ILE A 119 -2.78 15.17 -4.86
N ILE A 120 -3.93 15.82 -5.07
CA ILE A 120 -5.26 15.33 -4.64
C ILE A 120 -6.32 15.56 -5.74
N SER A 121 -5.99 15.29 -6.99
CA SER A 121 -6.97 15.31 -8.09
C SER A 121 -7.27 13.89 -8.58
N GLN A 122 -8.38 13.68 -9.30
CA GLN A 122 -8.69 12.40 -9.95
C GLN A 122 -7.54 11.91 -10.85
N ALA A 123 -6.74 12.84 -11.39
CA ALA A 123 -5.51 12.56 -12.13
C ALA A 123 -4.44 11.82 -11.29
N THR A 124 -4.37 12.06 -9.98
CA THR A 124 -3.41 11.36 -9.10
C THR A 124 -3.76 9.88 -8.97
N PHE A 125 -5.05 9.52 -9.02
CA PHE A 125 -5.49 8.13 -8.94
C PHE A 125 -5.14 7.35 -10.22
N THR A 126 -5.38 7.94 -11.40
CA THR A 126 -5.03 7.31 -12.68
C THR A 126 -3.52 7.14 -12.85
N LEU A 127 -2.73 8.13 -12.38
CA LEU A 127 -1.27 8.02 -12.37
C LEU A 127 -0.79 6.92 -11.41
N LEU A 128 -1.43 6.78 -10.25
CA LEU A 128 -1.08 5.74 -9.28
C LEU A 128 -1.41 4.34 -9.82
N GLU A 129 -2.52 4.19 -10.54
CA GLU A 129 -2.90 2.93 -11.18
C GLU A 129 -1.88 2.52 -12.26
N GLU A 130 -1.51 3.44 -13.16
CA GLU A 130 -0.52 3.16 -14.20
C GLU A 130 0.87 2.88 -13.62
N ALA A 131 1.28 3.66 -12.61
CA ALA A 131 2.54 3.41 -11.89
C ALA A 131 2.53 2.07 -11.16
N PHE A 132 1.38 1.63 -10.63
CA PHE A 132 1.23 0.34 -9.98
C PHE A 132 1.18 -0.82 -10.97
N GLU A 133 0.59 -0.64 -12.15
CA GLU A 133 0.61 -1.62 -13.26
C GLU A 133 2.02 -1.88 -13.77
N LYS A 134 2.82 -0.83 -14.02
CA LYS A 134 4.21 -1.00 -14.46
C LYS A 134 5.14 -1.43 -13.33
N GLY A 135 4.94 -0.86 -12.13
CA GLY A 135 5.77 -1.13 -10.96
C GLY A 135 5.62 -2.56 -10.40
N ARG A 136 4.52 -3.26 -10.68
CA ARG A 136 4.35 -4.65 -10.23
C ARG A 136 5.16 -5.66 -11.04
N GLU A 137 5.56 -5.34 -12.28
CA GLU A 137 6.20 -6.33 -13.17
C GLU A 137 7.53 -6.87 -12.62
N PRO A 138 8.47 -6.03 -12.14
CA PRO A 138 9.73 -6.52 -11.56
C PRO A 138 9.50 -7.39 -10.32
N LEU A 139 8.56 -6.98 -9.46
CA LEU A 139 8.19 -7.74 -8.27
C LEU A 139 7.57 -9.09 -8.64
N ARG A 140 6.69 -9.12 -9.65
CA ARG A 140 6.09 -10.35 -10.18
C ARG A 140 7.15 -11.28 -10.74
N ASN A 141 8.12 -10.76 -11.49
CA ASN A 141 9.25 -11.54 -12.01
C ASN A 141 10.10 -12.13 -10.88
N PHE A 142 10.39 -11.35 -9.84
CA PHE A 142 11.09 -11.83 -8.64
C PHE A 142 10.35 -12.99 -7.97
N LEU A 143 9.03 -12.85 -7.78
CA LEU A 143 8.18 -13.89 -7.17
C LEU A 143 8.07 -15.13 -8.05
N HIS A 144 7.99 -14.98 -9.37
CA HIS A 144 7.98 -16.11 -10.29
C HIS A 144 9.29 -16.91 -10.25
N LYS A 145 10.43 -16.22 -10.14
CA LYS A 145 11.76 -16.83 -10.07
C LYS A 145 12.01 -17.59 -8.76
N HIS A 146 11.51 -17.07 -7.64
CA HIS A 146 11.75 -17.66 -6.31
C HIS A 146 10.59 -18.51 -5.76
N GLY A 147 9.42 -18.46 -6.41
CA GLY A 147 8.25 -19.24 -6.06
C GLY A 147 8.35 -20.68 -6.58
N HIS A 148 7.97 -21.64 -5.74
CA HIS A 148 8.00 -23.05 -6.12
C HIS A 148 6.91 -23.36 -7.18
N PRO A 149 7.24 -24.00 -8.31
CA PRO A 149 6.32 -24.16 -9.44
C PRO A 149 5.09 -24.98 -9.07
N ARG A 150 5.26 -26.10 -8.36
CA ARG A 150 4.16 -26.96 -7.91
C ARG A 150 3.17 -26.22 -7.00
N THR A 151 3.67 -25.35 -6.12
CA THR A 151 2.84 -24.56 -5.21
C THR A 151 2.04 -23.52 -5.99
N ARG A 152 2.67 -22.85 -6.96
CA ARG A 152 1.99 -21.89 -7.84
C ARG A 152 0.86 -22.54 -8.64
N GLU A 153 1.12 -23.70 -9.24
CA GLU A 153 0.10 -24.45 -9.99
C GLU A 153 -1.05 -24.90 -9.10
N LEU A 154 -0.74 -25.39 -7.89
CA LEU A 154 -1.76 -25.76 -6.92
C LEU A 154 -2.67 -24.57 -6.56
N PHE A 155 -2.09 -23.41 -6.24
CA PHE A 155 -2.85 -22.19 -5.95
C PHE A 155 -3.65 -21.69 -7.16
N TYR A 156 -3.07 -21.75 -8.36
CA TYR A 156 -3.77 -21.41 -9.61
C TYR A 156 -4.98 -22.31 -9.84
N ASN A 157 -4.82 -23.63 -9.67
CA ASN A 157 -5.90 -24.60 -9.80
C ASN A 157 -6.98 -24.42 -8.73
N MET A 158 -6.61 -24.02 -7.51
CA MET A 158 -7.59 -23.69 -6.47
C MET A 158 -8.36 -22.40 -6.79
N ALA A 159 -7.68 -21.37 -7.33
CA ALA A 159 -8.33 -20.13 -7.75
C ALA A 159 -9.38 -20.38 -8.84
N ILE A 160 -9.06 -21.19 -9.86
CA ILE A 160 -10.01 -21.56 -10.93
C ILE A 160 -11.19 -22.37 -10.38
N ARG A 161 -10.97 -23.21 -9.36
CA ARG A 161 -12.05 -23.99 -8.73
C ARG A 161 -13.02 -23.13 -7.92
N LEU A 162 -12.54 -22.03 -7.35
CA LEU A 162 -13.37 -21.06 -6.61
C LEU A 162 -14.09 -20.07 -7.53
N GLN A 163 -13.64 -19.92 -8.77
CA GLN A 163 -14.29 -19.07 -9.77
C GLN A 163 -15.61 -19.73 -10.26
N LYS A 164 -16.66 -18.92 -10.36
CA LYS A 164 -17.95 -19.37 -10.90
C LYS A 164 -17.75 -19.91 -12.32
N PRO A 165 -18.51 -20.94 -12.75
CA PRO A 165 -18.34 -21.58 -14.06
C PRO A 165 -18.46 -20.62 -15.25
N GLU A 166 -19.10 -19.46 -15.04
CA GLU A 166 -19.44 -18.43 -16.03
C GLU A 166 -18.22 -17.58 -16.45
N ASP A 167 -17.17 -17.50 -15.62
CA ASP A 167 -15.98 -16.65 -15.85
C ASP A 167 -14.72 -17.46 -16.26
N ARG A 168 -14.90 -18.72 -16.70
CA ARG A 168 -13.80 -19.60 -17.14
C ARG A 168 -13.41 -19.28 -18.59
N GLY A 169 -12.66 -18.19 -18.78
CA GLY A 169 -11.97 -17.82 -20.01
C GLY A 169 -10.51 -18.26 -20.03
#